data_AF-K1Y7R2-F1
#
_entry.id   AF-K1Y7R2-F1
#
_cell.length_a   1.000
_cell.length_b   1.000
_cell.length_c   1.000
_cell.angle_alpha   90.00
_cell.angle_beta   90.00
_cell.angle_gamma   90.00
#
_symmetry.space_group_name_H-M   'P 1'
#
loop_
_entity.id
_entity.type
_entity.pdbx_description
1 polymer ?
#
loop_
_entity_poly.entity_id
_entity_poly.type
_entity_poly.pdbx_seq_one_letter_code
_entity_poly.pdbx_strand_id
1 'polypeptide(L)'
;MVNIRLGTIIGMSYAVALMLMGWRRYRRANPLAPIFIVCGTVLMFTIVVETHTRFDALPSVQAYILLMLTGLGTAVISYVYRVPAPVAVGNLGMCIAGAAIDYPNPFFPYLGIVLLTANLLGFFTARAHRYSWLRWILLLVTLFMINLWGIKLGMTLLGGEKPPRILAPDWFLPILILFSATYAITAWMGIIRSLSGRISRFELALPTINIIWAFLLVQYVVFAMGGSQILLGVIGAIVGVGHLAAAVLLAGRDPRGAHGTNAFLFAGSVLLALALPLVVGSTLPSLPVLAAVAFGASVMSAKWHSGSVRLTSYLLQIYAAVALAAVVLRWETMPSFSVSVVSAGGIACLGLLHYRWCRNRKPPAESAFYSRIDKSDFAAVAILLAALLSAFFLLRMIAQRILGMSLAPAELNNAMQCSQSVIINLSAIVLIFFAQAYNNREVRNVAILVTVIGAVNVFLYDLLRAHGLPLVISVLSFGLATAVESVILGRWQRLSAPAQDNAGA
;
A
#
# COMPACT_ATOMS: atom_id res chain seq x y z
N MET A 1 46.89 2.17 36.22
CA MET A 1 45.96 1.90 35.11
C MET A 1 45.17 0.65 35.45
N VAL A 2 43.87 0.76 35.73
CA VAL A 2 43.03 -0.43 35.98
C VAL A 2 42.90 -1.19 34.66
N ASN A 3 43.09 -2.51 34.68
CA ASN A 3 42.98 -3.35 33.49
C ASN A 3 41.57 -3.22 32.90
N ILE A 4 41.47 -2.73 31.65
CA ILE A 4 40.21 -2.45 30.95
C ILE A 4 39.31 -3.68 30.88
N ARG A 5 39.88 -4.88 30.71
CA ARG A 5 39.14 -6.15 30.72
C ARG A 5 38.56 -6.44 32.11
N LEU A 6 39.32 -6.17 33.16
CA LEU A 6 38.86 -6.31 34.54
C LEU A 6 37.71 -5.33 34.85
N GLY A 7 37.85 -4.06 34.44
CA GLY A 7 36.80 -3.05 34.59
C GLY A 7 35.50 -3.43 33.86
N THR A 8 35.63 -3.94 32.63
CA THR A 8 34.50 -4.46 31.84
C THR A 8 33.79 -5.61 32.55
N ILE A 9 34.54 -6.61 33.03
CA ILE A 9 33.97 -7.77 33.73
C ILE A 9 33.25 -7.34 35.01
N ILE A 10 33.86 -6.43 35.79
CA ILE A 10 33.24 -5.90 37.01
C ILE A 10 31.94 -5.15 36.67
N GLY A 11 31.96 -4.29 35.66
CA GLY A 11 30.81 -3.52 35.23
C GLY A 11 29.65 -4.40 34.75
N MET A 12 29.93 -5.37 33.88
CA MET A 12 28.92 -6.34 33.42
C MET A 12 28.39 -7.20 34.58
N SER A 13 29.27 -7.65 35.47
CA SER A 13 28.87 -8.42 36.67
C SER A 13 27.96 -7.62 37.58
N TYR A 14 28.23 -6.33 37.75
CA TYR A 14 27.38 -5.42 38.52
C TYR A 14 26.02 -5.21 37.86
N ALA A 15 25.97 -5.01 36.54
CA ALA A 15 24.72 -4.90 35.79
C ALA A 15 23.87 -6.17 35.93
N VAL A 16 24.49 -7.36 35.80
CA VAL A 16 23.83 -8.65 36.04
C VAL A 16 23.33 -8.77 37.48
N ALA A 17 24.11 -8.35 38.48
CA ALA A 17 23.70 -8.38 39.89
C ALA A 17 22.46 -7.50 40.14
N LEU A 18 22.38 -6.32 39.53
CA LEU A 18 21.19 -5.46 39.58
C LEU A 18 19.98 -6.15 38.96
N MET A 19 20.15 -6.79 37.79
CA MET A 19 19.08 -7.55 37.14
C MET A 19 18.61 -8.74 37.98
N LEU A 20 19.52 -9.51 38.57
CA LEU A 20 19.17 -10.64 39.46
C LEU A 20 18.49 -10.16 40.75
N MET A 21 18.91 -9.02 41.29
CA MET A 21 18.27 -8.43 42.47
C MET A 21 16.85 -7.94 42.14
N GLY A 22 16.65 -7.30 40.99
CA GLY A 22 15.33 -6.92 40.50
C GLY A 22 14.42 -8.14 40.30
N TRP A 23 14.92 -9.25 39.75
CA TRP A 23 14.18 -10.53 39.65
C TRP A 23 13.70 -11.00 41.04
N ARG A 24 14.62 -11.08 42.02
CA ARG A 24 14.28 -11.48 43.39
C ARG A 24 13.25 -10.54 44.04
N ARG A 25 13.33 -9.24 43.75
CA ARG A 25 12.39 -8.23 44.26
C ARG A 25 11.02 -8.33 43.61
N TYR A 26 10.94 -8.64 42.32
CA TYR A 26 9.68 -8.93 41.64
C TYR A 26 8.98 -10.15 42.24
N ARG A 27 9.73 -11.22 42.57
CA ARG A 27 9.20 -12.39 43.30
C ARG A 27 8.59 -12.03 44.65
N ARG A 28 9.07 -10.96 45.30
CA ARG A 28 8.57 -10.46 46.59
C ARG A 28 7.56 -9.33 46.44
N ALA A 29 7.04 -9.07 45.23
CA ALA A 29 6.11 -7.99 44.92
C ALA A 29 6.57 -6.59 45.40
N ASN A 30 7.88 -6.35 45.42
CA ASN A 30 8.43 -5.09 45.91
C ASN A 30 8.32 -3.98 44.84
N PRO A 31 7.85 -2.76 45.18
CA PRO A 31 7.64 -1.68 44.22
C PRO A 31 8.93 -1.16 43.56
N LEU A 32 10.10 -1.37 44.16
CA LEU A 32 11.39 -0.95 43.59
C LEU A 32 11.97 -1.94 42.57
N ALA A 33 11.35 -3.12 42.40
CA ALA A 33 11.83 -4.15 41.46
C ALA A 33 12.03 -3.65 40.02
N PRO A 34 11.15 -2.80 39.44
CA PRO A 34 11.34 -2.26 38.10
C PRO A 34 12.61 -1.41 37.99
N ILE A 35 12.93 -0.61 39.00
CA ILE A 35 14.09 0.29 38.98
C ILE A 35 15.38 -0.51 38.85
N PHE A 36 15.55 -1.55 39.68
CA PHE A 36 16.75 -2.40 39.62
C PHE A 36 16.93 -3.10 38.28
N ILE A 37 15.83 -3.64 37.70
CA ILE A 37 15.89 -4.25 36.37
C ILE A 37 16.23 -3.22 35.30
N VAL A 38 15.56 -2.06 35.29
CA VAL A 38 15.77 -1.03 34.27
C VAL A 38 17.19 -0.47 34.34
N CYS A 39 17.67 -0.12 35.53
CA CYS A 39 19.04 0.36 35.71
C CYS A 39 20.07 -0.70 35.32
N GLY A 40 19.90 -1.96 35.74
CA GLY A 40 20.79 -3.04 35.33
C GLY A 40 20.80 -3.27 33.81
N THR A 41 19.63 -3.19 33.18
CA THR A 41 19.48 -3.35 31.72
C THR A 41 20.16 -2.23 30.95
N VAL A 42 19.87 -0.97 31.30
CA VAL A 42 20.47 0.21 30.65
C VAL A 42 21.99 0.20 30.85
N LEU A 43 22.45 -0.09 32.07
CA LEU A 43 23.87 -0.17 32.37
C LEU A 43 24.56 -1.27 31.55
N MET A 44 23.95 -2.45 31.42
CA MET A 44 24.49 -3.54 30.60
C MET A 44 24.65 -3.09 29.14
N PHE A 45 23.64 -2.46 28.56
CA PHE A 45 23.72 -1.95 27.18
C PHE A 45 24.79 -0.87 27.02
N THR A 46 24.87 0.10 27.94
CA THR A 46 25.90 1.14 27.90
C THR A 46 27.30 0.56 28.01
N ILE A 47 27.53 -0.38 28.93
CA ILE A 47 28.85 -1.02 29.11
C ILE A 47 29.23 -1.80 27.86
N VAL A 48 28.31 -2.59 27.29
CA VAL A 48 28.60 -3.36 26.07
C VAL A 48 28.97 -2.44 24.91
N VAL A 49 28.22 -1.36 24.70
CA VAL A 49 28.50 -0.36 23.65
C VAL A 49 29.87 0.29 23.88
N GLU A 50 30.13 0.82 25.08
CA GLU A 50 31.37 1.55 25.38
C GLU A 50 32.60 0.65 25.31
N THR A 51 32.50 -0.58 25.83
CA THR A 51 33.58 -1.58 25.82
C THR A 51 33.94 -1.98 24.40
N HIS A 52 32.94 -2.13 23.54
CA HIS A 52 33.16 -2.46 22.15
C HIS A 52 33.71 -1.26 21.37
N THR A 53 33.03 -0.12 21.41
CA THR A 53 33.33 1.06 20.57
C THR A 53 34.59 1.82 20.95
N ARG A 54 34.88 1.99 22.25
CA ARG A 54 35.96 2.86 22.71
C ARG A 54 37.20 2.11 23.17
N PHE A 55 37.02 0.86 23.59
CA PHE A 55 38.07 0.10 24.26
C PHE A 55 38.51 -1.15 23.48
N ASP A 56 37.83 -1.50 22.39
CA ASP A 56 38.09 -2.70 21.57
C ASP A 56 38.27 -3.99 22.40
N ALA A 57 37.70 -4.02 23.61
CA ALA A 57 37.96 -5.07 24.60
C ALA A 57 36.94 -6.22 24.49
N LEU A 58 35.86 -6.01 23.73
CA LEU A 58 34.79 -6.98 23.50
C LEU A 58 34.62 -7.19 21.99
N PRO A 59 34.80 -8.40 21.44
CA PRO A 59 34.56 -8.68 20.01
C PRO A 59 33.10 -8.46 19.59
N SER A 60 32.87 -8.01 18.35
CA SER A 60 31.52 -7.66 17.85
C SER A 60 30.50 -8.78 18.04
N VAL A 61 30.85 -10.02 17.71
CA VAL A 61 29.95 -11.19 17.87
C VAL A 61 29.47 -11.32 19.32
N GLN A 62 30.38 -11.19 20.28
CA GLN A 62 30.06 -11.30 21.70
C GLN A 62 29.20 -10.12 22.17
N ALA A 63 29.49 -8.91 21.68
CA ALA A 63 28.72 -7.72 21.98
C ALA A 63 27.25 -7.87 21.54
N TYR A 64 27.00 -8.28 20.28
CA TYR A 64 25.63 -8.52 19.79
C TYR A 64 24.92 -9.64 20.54
N ILE A 65 25.60 -10.75 20.88
CA ILE A 65 25.03 -11.82 21.70
C ILE A 65 24.63 -11.30 23.07
N LEU A 66 25.47 -10.50 23.73
CA LEU A 66 25.16 -9.92 25.04
C LEU A 66 23.97 -8.97 24.98
N LEU A 67 23.83 -8.16 23.93
CA LEU A 67 22.64 -7.33 23.71
C LEU A 67 21.37 -8.19 23.61
N MET A 68 21.40 -9.26 22.80
CA MET A 68 20.27 -10.17 22.62
C MET A 68 19.92 -10.90 23.92
N LEU A 69 20.91 -11.45 24.63
CA LEU A 69 20.72 -12.14 25.91
C LEU A 69 20.12 -11.21 26.97
N THR A 70 20.58 -9.97 27.02
CA THR A 70 20.04 -8.97 27.95
C THR A 70 18.56 -8.70 27.66
N GLY A 71 18.20 -8.44 26.39
CA GLY A 71 16.80 -8.24 26.04
C GLY A 71 15.94 -9.49 26.23
N LEU A 72 16.43 -10.68 25.89
CA LEU A 72 15.76 -11.95 26.20
C LEU A 72 15.52 -12.12 27.71
N GLY A 73 16.53 -11.83 28.55
CA GLY A 73 16.41 -11.88 30.00
C GLY A 73 15.30 -10.96 30.53
N THR A 74 15.23 -9.73 30.03
CA THR A 74 14.14 -8.80 30.38
C THR A 74 12.78 -9.23 29.87
N ALA A 75 12.72 -9.92 28.72
CA ALA A 75 11.49 -10.51 28.19
C ALA A 75 10.99 -11.66 29.07
N VAL A 76 11.91 -12.54 29.52
CA VAL A 76 11.59 -13.62 30.46
C VAL A 76 11.07 -13.06 31.78
N ILE A 77 11.73 -12.05 32.35
CA ILE A 77 11.25 -11.34 33.56
C ILE A 77 9.83 -10.83 33.35
N SER A 78 9.60 -10.14 32.23
CA SER A 78 8.31 -9.53 31.91
C SER A 78 7.21 -10.57 31.77
N TYR A 79 7.52 -11.69 31.11
CA TYR A 79 6.60 -12.80 30.93
C TYR A 79 6.24 -13.48 32.26
N VAL A 80 7.25 -13.81 33.08
CA VAL A 80 7.06 -14.53 34.36
C VAL A 80 6.28 -13.68 35.36
N TYR A 81 6.64 -12.41 35.53
CA TYR A 81 6.04 -11.53 36.52
C TYR A 81 4.86 -10.71 35.97
N ARG A 82 4.51 -10.91 34.70
CA ARG A 82 3.45 -10.17 33.99
C ARG A 82 3.60 -8.64 34.08
N VAL A 83 4.83 -8.15 33.97
CA VAL A 83 5.16 -6.71 34.03
C VAL A 83 5.80 -6.24 32.72
N PRO A 84 5.37 -5.11 32.14
CA PRO A 84 5.79 -4.72 30.79
C PRO A 84 7.07 -3.88 30.72
N ALA A 85 7.45 -3.20 31.82
CA ALA A 85 8.55 -2.24 31.79
C ALA A 85 9.90 -2.87 31.42
N PRO A 86 10.30 -4.05 31.97
CA PRO A 86 11.60 -4.62 31.66
C PRO A 86 11.79 -4.89 30.17
N VAL A 87 10.82 -5.51 29.51
CA VAL A 87 10.95 -5.87 28.09
C VAL A 87 10.82 -4.68 27.15
N ALA A 88 10.09 -3.62 27.54
CA ALA A 88 10.10 -2.38 26.78
C ALA A 88 11.50 -1.76 26.76
N VAL A 89 12.14 -1.64 27.93
CA VAL A 89 13.51 -1.14 28.07
C VAL A 89 14.51 -2.08 27.40
N GLY A 90 14.34 -3.40 27.56
CA GLY A 90 15.18 -4.40 26.92
C GLY A 90 15.14 -4.34 25.41
N ASN A 91 13.96 -4.27 24.80
CA ASN A 91 13.81 -4.19 23.35
C ASN A 91 14.33 -2.86 22.78
N LEU A 92 13.97 -1.73 23.40
CA LEU A 92 14.44 -0.42 22.94
C LEU A 92 15.95 -0.28 23.11
N GLY A 93 16.48 -0.68 24.26
CA GLY A 93 17.91 -0.65 24.53
C GLY A 93 18.68 -1.58 23.61
N MET A 94 18.16 -2.78 23.31
CA MET A 94 18.76 -3.69 22.32
C MET A 94 18.84 -3.04 20.93
N CYS A 95 17.77 -2.39 20.46
CA CYS A 95 17.77 -1.70 19.17
C CYS A 95 18.73 -0.51 19.12
N ILE A 96 18.71 0.34 20.15
CA ILE A 96 19.56 1.55 20.21
C ILE A 96 21.03 1.17 20.36
N ALA A 97 21.35 0.28 21.30
CA ALA A 97 22.71 -0.20 21.53
C ALA A 97 23.24 -0.96 20.30
N GLY A 98 22.41 -1.79 19.67
CA GLY A 98 22.79 -2.50 18.45
C GLY A 98 23.14 -1.55 17.32
N ALA A 99 22.37 -0.46 17.15
CA ALA A 99 22.66 0.56 16.15
C ALA A 99 23.93 1.37 16.47
N ALA A 100 24.26 1.55 17.76
CA ALA A 100 25.40 2.35 18.20
C ALA A 100 26.74 1.57 18.19
N ILE A 101 26.71 0.25 18.41
CA ILE A 101 27.91 -0.59 18.59
C ILE A 101 28.95 -0.44 17.48
N ASP A 102 28.53 -0.50 16.23
CA ASP A 102 29.46 -0.46 15.09
C ASP A 102 29.29 0.82 14.27
N TYR A 103 28.64 1.87 14.80
CA TYR A 103 28.45 3.11 14.06
C TYR A 103 29.80 3.81 13.82
N PRO A 104 30.12 4.32 12.61
CA PRO A 104 29.23 4.53 11.44
C PRO A 104 29.12 3.35 10.45
N ASN A 105 29.85 2.26 10.67
CA ASN A 105 29.96 1.13 9.74
C ASN A 105 29.45 -0.19 10.35
N PRO A 106 28.13 -0.32 10.59
CA PRO A 106 27.58 -1.51 11.20
C PRO A 106 27.77 -2.76 10.36
N PHE A 107 28.16 -3.86 10.99
CA PHE A 107 28.05 -5.16 10.36
C PHE A 107 26.58 -5.60 10.37
N PHE A 108 25.88 -5.21 9.31
CA PHE A 108 24.43 -5.33 9.21
C PHE A 108 23.84 -6.72 9.43
N PRO A 109 24.52 -7.84 9.10
CA PRO A 109 23.95 -9.16 9.40
C PRO A 109 23.70 -9.39 10.89
N TYR A 110 24.64 -9.00 11.76
CA TYR A 110 24.47 -9.15 13.21
C TYR A 110 23.41 -8.19 13.74
N LEU A 111 23.45 -6.93 13.31
CA LEU A 111 22.41 -5.95 13.64
C LEU A 111 21.02 -6.43 13.18
N GLY A 112 20.93 -7.04 12.00
CA GLY A 112 19.70 -7.62 11.47
C GLY A 112 19.13 -8.72 12.36
N ILE A 113 19.97 -9.63 12.87
CA ILE A 113 19.53 -10.68 13.81
C ILE A 113 19.06 -10.07 15.14
N VAL A 114 19.75 -9.04 15.63
CA VAL A 114 19.35 -8.32 16.85
C VAL A 114 18.00 -7.62 16.67
N LEU A 115 17.81 -6.91 15.56
CA LEU A 115 16.54 -6.27 15.22
C LEU A 115 15.41 -7.30 15.03
N LEU A 116 15.70 -8.45 14.42
CA LEU A 116 14.71 -9.52 14.27
C LEU A 116 14.28 -10.07 15.64
N THR A 117 15.25 -10.30 16.53
CA THR A 117 15.00 -10.73 17.91
C THR A 117 14.13 -9.70 18.64
N ALA A 118 14.45 -8.42 18.53
CA ALA A 118 13.65 -7.34 19.12
C ALA A 118 12.21 -7.33 18.59
N ASN A 119 11.99 -7.53 17.28
CA ASN A 119 10.65 -7.60 16.70
C ASN A 119 9.85 -8.82 17.18
N LEU A 120 10.49 -9.99 17.27
CA LEU A 120 9.85 -11.21 17.81
C LEU A 120 9.44 -11.00 19.27
N LEU A 121 10.33 -10.44 20.09
CA LEU A 121 9.99 -10.08 21.47
C LEU A 121 8.88 -9.01 21.52
N GLY A 122 8.94 -8.00 20.66
CA GLY A 122 7.89 -6.99 20.49
C GLY A 122 6.51 -7.59 20.19
N PHE A 123 6.45 -8.63 19.37
CA PHE A 123 5.23 -9.37 19.07
C PHE A 123 4.65 -10.07 20.31
N PHE A 124 5.48 -10.82 21.05
CA PHE A 124 5.02 -11.53 22.26
C PHE A 124 4.58 -10.58 23.37
N THR A 125 5.27 -9.44 23.52
CA THR A 125 5.01 -8.47 24.58
C THR A 125 3.77 -7.65 24.36
N ALA A 126 3.53 -7.17 23.13
CA ALA A 126 2.29 -6.51 22.78
C ALA A 126 1.07 -7.42 23.02
N ARG A 127 1.25 -8.73 22.84
CA ARG A 127 0.22 -9.73 23.13
C ARG A 127 -0.01 -9.92 24.64
N ALA A 128 1.06 -10.05 25.43
CA ALA A 128 0.95 -10.26 26.87
C ALA A 128 0.39 -9.04 27.62
N HIS A 129 0.69 -7.84 27.14
CA HIS A 129 0.50 -6.61 27.93
C HIS A 129 -0.23 -5.47 27.19
N ARG A 130 -0.72 -5.69 25.96
CA ARG A 130 -1.43 -4.69 25.12
C ARG A 130 -0.63 -3.43 24.74
N TYR A 131 0.70 -3.48 24.79
CA TYR A 131 1.58 -2.38 24.34
C TYR A 131 1.83 -2.42 22.83
N SER A 132 0.86 -1.92 22.05
CA SER A 132 0.97 -1.89 20.59
C SER A 132 1.96 -0.85 20.05
N TRP A 133 2.21 0.24 20.79
CA TRP A 133 3.13 1.31 20.37
C TRP A 133 4.58 0.83 20.21
N LEU A 134 5.03 -0.09 21.07
CA LEU A 134 6.39 -0.64 21.02
C LEU A 134 6.64 -1.34 19.68
N ARG A 135 5.65 -2.09 19.15
CA ARG A 135 5.76 -2.75 17.85
C ARG A 135 5.93 -1.77 16.70
N TRP A 136 5.26 -0.63 16.74
CA TRP A 136 5.42 0.41 15.72
C TRP A 136 6.83 1.01 15.73
N ILE A 137 7.39 1.26 16.92
CA ILE A 137 8.76 1.77 17.03
C ILE A 137 9.78 0.73 16.56
N LEU A 138 9.64 -0.53 16.99
CA LEU A 138 10.53 -1.60 16.57
C LEU A 138 10.50 -1.81 15.05
N LEU A 139 9.30 -1.77 14.46
CA LEU A 139 9.12 -1.80 13.01
C LEU A 139 9.88 -0.62 12.39
N LEU A 140 9.61 0.62 12.83
CA LEU A 140 10.24 1.82 12.25
C LEU A 140 11.76 1.79 12.32
N VAL A 141 12.34 1.44 13.47
CA VAL A 141 13.80 1.34 13.63
C VAL A 141 14.36 0.26 12.72
N THR A 142 13.67 -0.88 12.59
CA THR A 142 14.11 -1.98 11.72
C THR A 142 14.07 -1.59 10.25
N LEU A 143 12.95 -1.01 9.81
CA LEU A 143 12.82 -0.51 8.44
C LEU A 143 13.93 0.50 8.16
N PHE A 144 14.18 1.45 9.06
CA PHE A 144 15.22 2.46 8.89
C PHE A 144 16.62 1.83 8.75
N MET A 145 17.01 0.94 9.66
CA MET A 145 18.36 0.34 9.66
C MET A 145 18.62 -0.55 8.44
N ILE A 146 17.62 -1.33 8.03
CA ILE A 146 17.76 -2.19 6.85
C ILE A 146 17.65 -1.37 5.55
N ASN A 147 16.87 -0.27 5.51
CA ASN A 147 16.92 0.67 4.39
C ASN A 147 18.32 1.30 4.28
N LEU A 148 18.93 1.69 5.39
CA LEU A 148 20.29 2.24 5.40
C LEU A 148 21.29 1.21 4.86
N TRP A 149 21.14 -0.07 5.21
CA TRP A 149 21.92 -1.17 4.63
C TRP A 149 21.76 -1.25 3.10
N GLY A 150 20.52 -1.34 2.62
CA GLY A 150 20.24 -1.48 1.19
C GLY A 150 20.68 -0.25 0.39
N ILE A 151 20.51 0.96 0.94
CA ILE A 151 20.97 2.21 0.31
C ILE A 151 22.49 2.25 0.21
N LYS A 152 23.22 1.97 1.31
CA LYS A 152 24.69 1.90 1.27
C LYS A 152 25.16 0.87 0.25
N LEU A 153 24.57 -0.32 0.25
CA LEU A 153 24.92 -1.39 -0.68
C LEU A 153 24.65 -0.99 -2.14
N GLY A 154 23.46 -0.48 -2.43
CA GLY A 154 23.09 -0.09 -3.80
C GLY A 154 23.89 1.10 -4.32
N MET A 155 24.22 2.10 -3.48
CA MET A 155 25.09 3.21 -3.89
C MET A 155 26.50 2.73 -4.27
N THR A 156 27.10 1.85 -3.47
CA THR A 156 28.43 1.28 -3.79
C THR A 156 28.40 0.49 -5.09
N LEU A 157 27.37 -0.32 -5.30
CA LEU A 157 27.18 -1.10 -6.53
C LEU A 157 26.97 -0.20 -7.76
N LEU A 158 26.12 0.83 -7.66
CA LEU A 158 25.89 1.79 -8.74
C LEU A 158 27.13 2.64 -9.07
N GLY A 159 28.00 2.88 -8.08
CA GLY A 159 29.29 3.52 -8.27
C GLY A 159 30.33 2.66 -9.00
N GLY A 160 30.02 1.40 -9.32
CA GLY A 160 30.96 0.45 -9.93
C GLY A 160 32.04 -0.07 -8.98
N GLU A 161 31.91 0.22 -7.68
CA GLU A 161 32.85 -0.21 -6.65
C GLU A 161 32.49 -1.61 -6.14
N LYS A 162 33.51 -2.38 -5.74
CA LYS A 162 33.28 -3.67 -5.06
C LYS A 162 32.77 -3.40 -3.64
N PRO A 163 31.58 -3.90 -3.25
CA PRO A 163 31.07 -3.69 -1.90
C PRO A 163 32.06 -4.16 -0.84
N PRO A 164 32.42 -3.31 0.14
CA PRO A 164 33.27 -3.75 1.23
C PRO A 164 32.63 -4.91 1.98
N ARG A 165 33.45 -5.85 2.48
CA ARG A 165 32.99 -7.07 3.17
C ARG A 165 32.02 -6.78 4.32
N ILE A 166 32.13 -5.61 4.96
CA ILE A 166 31.27 -5.19 6.06
C ILE A 166 29.81 -4.95 5.64
N LEU A 167 29.57 -4.64 4.37
CA LEU A 167 28.22 -4.54 3.80
C LEU A 167 27.59 -5.91 3.50
N ALA A 168 28.37 -6.99 3.58
CA ALA A 168 27.89 -8.38 3.50
C ALA A 168 26.78 -8.60 2.44
N PRO A 169 27.03 -8.33 1.15
CA PRO A 169 26.02 -8.40 0.09
C PRO A 169 25.26 -9.73 0.07
N ASP A 170 25.96 -10.84 0.29
CA ASP A 170 25.40 -12.21 0.26
C ASP A 170 24.35 -12.45 1.36
N TRP A 171 24.42 -11.69 2.45
CA TRP A 171 23.48 -11.80 3.59
C TRP A 171 22.26 -10.89 3.46
N PHE A 172 22.29 -9.93 2.54
CA PHE A 172 21.24 -8.92 2.42
C PHE A 172 19.88 -9.56 2.09
N LEU A 173 19.80 -10.33 0.99
CA LEU A 173 18.55 -10.97 0.57
C LEU A 173 18.05 -12.03 1.58
N PRO A 174 18.88 -12.95 2.11
CA PRO A 174 18.43 -13.91 3.12
C PRO A 174 17.82 -13.25 4.37
N ILE A 175 18.45 -12.19 4.89
CA ILE A 175 17.93 -11.50 6.08
C ILE A 175 16.64 -10.74 5.76
N LEU A 176 16.57 -10.09 4.60
CA LEU A 176 15.35 -9.38 4.19
C LEU A 176 14.17 -10.35 3.99
N ILE A 177 14.41 -11.53 3.42
CA ILE A 177 13.42 -12.60 3.31
C ILE A 177 12.97 -13.05 4.70
N LEU A 178 13.90 -13.24 5.63
CA LEU A 178 13.58 -13.65 7.00
C LEU A 178 12.71 -12.62 7.73
N PHE A 179 13.01 -11.32 7.60
CA PHE A 179 12.14 -10.25 8.10
C PHE A 179 10.77 -10.27 7.43
N SER A 180 10.74 -10.38 6.11
CA SER A 180 9.51 -10.34 5.33
C SER A 180 8.58 -11.50 5.69
N ALA A 181 9.13 -12.71 5.83
CA ALA A 181 8.41 -13.88 6.28
C ALA A 181 7.92 -13.72 7.72
N THR A 182 8.77 -13.21 8.63
CA THR A 182 8.41 -12.99 10.04
C THR A 182 7.26 -12.00 10.18
N TYR A 183 7.28 -10.88 9.46
CA TYR A 183 6.18 -9.92 9.47
C TYR A 183 4.90 -10.48 8.86
N ALA A 184 4.97 -11.22 7.74
CA ALA A 184 3.80 -11.88 7.18
C ALA A 184 3.19 -12.91 8.16
N ILE A 185 4.03 -13.76 8.76
CA ILE A 185 3.60 -14.81 9.70
C ILE A 185 3.02 -14.20 10.99
N THR A 186 3.65 -13.16 11.55
CA THR A 186 3.14 -12.50 12.76
C THR A 186 1.82 -11.79 12.52
N ALA A 187 1.65 -11.10 11.38
CA ALA A 187 0.37 -10.50 10.99
C ALA A 187 -0.73 -11.57 10.82
N TRP A 188 -0.39 -12.65 10.11
CA TRP A 188 -1.29 -13.80 9.91
C TRP A 188 -1.78 -14.40 11.23
N MET A 189 -0.84 -14.74 12.12
CA MET A 189 -1.15 -15.29 13.44
C MET A 189 -1.94 -14.29 14.31
N GLY A 190 -1.60 -13.00 14.23
CA GLY A 190 -2.29 -11.94 14.95
C GLY A 190 -3.75 -11.80 14.53
N ILE A 191 -4.03 -11.90 13.23
CA ILE A 191 -5.39 -11.85 12.67
C ILE A 191 -6.18 -13.09 13.08
N ILE A 192 -5.66 -14.31 12.85
CA ILE A 192 -6.38 -15.56 13.16
C ILE A 192 -6.80 -15.62 14.64
N ARG A 193 -5.91 -15.22 15.55
CA ARG A 193 -6.18 -15.26 16.99
C ARG A 193 -7.14 -14.16 17.45
N SER A 194 -7.38 -13.14 16.63
CA SER A 194 -8.23 -12.00 16.95
C SER A 194 -9.54 -12.01 16.17
N LEU A 195 -9.90 -13.11 15.50
CA LEU A 195 -11.14 -13.23 14.71
C LEU A 195 -12.40 -13.02 15.54
N SER A 196 -12.40 -13.43 16.81
CA SER A 196 -13.53 -13.22 17.73
C SER A 196 -13.56 -11.83 18.39
N GLY A 197 -12.60 -10.96 18.08
CA GLY A 197 -12.42 -9.67 18.74
C GLY A 197 -11.97 -8.57 17.79
N ARG A 198 -11.43 -7.48 18.35
CA ARG A 198 -10.89 -6.37 17.55
C ARG A 198 -9.48 -6.69 17.08
N ILE A 199 -9.30 -6.77 15.77
CA ILE A 199 -7.98 -6.88 15.14
C ILE A 199 -7.23 -5.55 15.33
N SER A 200 -5.97 -5.62 15.75
CA SER A 200 -5.15 -4.42 15.94
C SER A 200 -4.81 -3.75 14.59
N ARG A 201 -4.71 -2.41 14.59
CA ARG A 201 -4.29 -1.66 13.40
C ARG A 201 -2.91 -2.06 12.89
N PHE A 202 -2.02 -2.48 13.79
CA PHE A 202 -0.69 -2.98 13.42
C PHE A 202 -0.80 -4.22 12.54
N GLU A 203 -1.60 -5.22 12.92
CA GLU A 203 -1.74 -6.45 12.12
C GLU A 203 -2.39 -6.19 10.75
N LEU A 204 -3.28 -5.19 10.68
CA LEU A 204 -3.93 -4.81 9.42
C LEU A 204 -2.98 -4.08 8.47
N ALA A 205 -2.09 -3.24 8.99
CA ALA A 205 -1.17 -2.44 8.18
C ALA A 205 0.14 -3.17 7.84
N LEU A 206 0.59 -4.09 8.71
CA LEU A 206 1.90 -4.73 8.61
C LEU A 206 2.13 -5.46 7.28
N PRO A 207 1.19 -6.27 6.74
CA PRO A 207 1.41 -6.94 5.47
C PRO A 207 1.73 -5.97 4.34
N THR A 208 0.99 -4.86 4.26
CA THR A 208 1.18 -3.83 3.22
C THR A 208 2.47 -3.04 3.41
N ILE A 209 2.81 -2.66 4.64
CA ILE A 209 4.09 -1.99 4.91
C ILE A 209 5.24 -2.91 4.51
N ASN A 210 5.15 -4.17 4.92
CA ASN A 210 6.17 -5.19 4.66
C ASN A 210 6.43 -5.38 3.17
N ILE A 211 5.39 -5.61 2.37
CA ILE A 211 5.58 -5.83 0.93
C ILE A 211 6.08 -4.59 0.18
N ILE A 212 5.60 -3.37 0.50
CA ILE A 212 6.05 -2.14 -0.15
C ILE A 212 7.52 -1.93 0.15
N TRP A 213 7.87 -1.98 1.43
CA TRP A 213 9.24 -1.78 1.88
C TRP A 213 10.20 -2.83 1.32
N ALA A 214 9.89 -4.12 1.51
CA ALA A 214 10.75 -5.20 1.09
C ALA A 214 10.91 -5.21 -0.44
N PHE A 215 9.82 -5.05 -1.20
CA PHE A 215 9.89 -5.09 -2.66
C PHE A 215 10.68 -3.91 -3.22
N LEU A 216 10.43 -2.68 -2.78
CA LEU A 216 11.16 -1.51 -3.26
C LEU A 216 12.65 -1.59 -2.93
N LEU A 217 12.99 -2.10 -1.74
CA LEU A 217 14.38 -2.23 -1.32
C LEU A 217 15.11 -3.36 -2.08
N VAL A 218 14.46 -4.52 -2.28
CA VAL A 218 14.99 -5.58 -3.14
C VAL A 218 15.16 -5.06 -4.56
N GLN A 219 14.18 -4.35 -5.10
CA GLN A 219 14.24 -3.77 -6.44
C GLN A 219 15.46 -2.87 -6.60
N TYR A 220 15.67 -1.95 -5.66
CA TYR A 220 16.82 -1.05 -5.66
C TYR A 220 18.15 -1.82 -5.67
N VAL A 221 18.34 -2.77 -4.75
CA VAL A 221 19.61 -3.51 -4.63
C VAL A 221 19.82 -4.47 -5.79
N VAL A 222 18.81 -5.25 -6.18
CA VAL A 222 18.92 -6.22 -7.28
C VAL A 222 19.22 -5.51 -8.60
N PHE A 223 18.60 -4.35 -8.85
CA PHE A 223 18.88 -3.58 -10.07
C PHE A 223 20.30 -3.00 -10.04
N ALA A 224 20.76 -2.53 -8.88
CA ALA A 224 22.14 -2.08 -8.70
C ALA A 224 23.16 -3.23 -8.91
N MET A 225 22.79 -4.47 -8.60
CA MET A 225 23.61 -5.67 -8.87
C MET A 225 23.58 -6.11 -10.36
N GLY A 226 22.82 -5.44 -11.23
CA GLY A 226 22.59 -5.90 -12.60
C GLY A 226 21.68 -7.13 -12.71
N GLY A 227 20.89 -7.41 -11.67
CA GLY A 227 19.96 -8.53 -11.63
C GLY A 227 18.77 -8.36 -12.58
N SER A 228 18.15 -9.49 -12.94
CA SER A 228 17.03 -9.52 -13.88
C SER A 228 15.77 -8.87 -13.31
N GLN A 229 15.27 -7.83 -13.98
CA GLN A 229 14.02 -7.15 -13.64
C GLN A 229 12.81 -8.09 -13.77
N ILE A 230 12.79 -8.91 -14.83
CA ILE A 230 11.71 -9.86 -15.10
C ILE A 230 11.64 -10.91 -13.98
N LEU A 231 12.80 -11.47 -13.58
CA LEU A 231 12.84 -12.47 -12.51
C LEU A 231 12.31 -11.91 -11.19
N LEU A 232 12.71 -10.69 -10.83
CA LEU A 232 12.18 -10.01 -9.64
C LEU A 232 10.67 -9.78 -9.76
N GLY A 233 10.20 -9.34 -10.93
CA GLY A 233 8.78 -9.20 -11.23
C GLY A 233 8.00 -10.50 -11.05
N VAL A 234 8.51 -11.62 -11.55
CA VAL A 234 7.87 -12.94 -11.44
C VAL A 234 7.79 -13.38 -9.98
N ILE A 235 8.89 -13.26 -9.23
CA ILE A 235 8.92 -13.58 -7.80
C ILE A 235 7.92 -12.69 -7.04
N GLY A 236 7.91 -11.38 -7.31
CA GLY A 236 6.97 -10.44 -6.73
C GLY A 236 5.51 -10.80 -7.05
N ALA A 237 5.21 -11.18 -8.29
CA ALA A 237 3.87 -11.58 -8.70
C ALA A 237 3.42 -12.87 -7.99
N ILE A 238 4.30 -13.88 -7.87
CA ILE A 238 4.03 -15.12 -7.13
C ILE A 238 3.73 -14.81 -5.66
N VAL A 239 4.55 -13.99 -5.01
CA VAL A 239 4.33 -13.58 -3.62
C VAL A 239 3.04 -12.75 -3.47
N GLY A 240 2.71 -11.91 -4.45
CA GLY A 240 1.46 -11.15 -4.51
C GLY A 240 0.24 -12.06 -4.58
N VAL A 241 0.27 -13.07 -5.46
CA VAL A 241 -0.76 -14.11 -5.53
C VAL A 241 -0.81 -14.91 -4.22
N GLY A 242 0.33 -15.20 -3.60
CA GLY A 242 0.40 -15.84 -2.28
C GLY A 242 -0.33 -15.04 -1.19
N HIS A 243 -0.23 -13.71 -1.20
CA HIS A 243 -0.99 -12.85 -0.30
C HIS A 243 -2.50 -12.87 -0.61
N LEU A 244 -2.89 -12.91 -1.88
CA LEU A 244 -4.31 -13.10 -2.24
C LEU A 244 -4.84 -14.47 -1.78
N ALA A 245 -4.05 -15.53 -1.92
CA ALA A 245 -4.41 -16.87 -1.44
C ALA A 245 -4.53 -16.90 0.09
N ALA A 246 -3.61 -16.24 0.80
CA ALA A 246 -3.71 -16.01 2.24
C ALA A 246 -5.04 -15.31 2.60
N ALA A 247 -5.43 -14.27 1.86
CA ALA A 247 -6.72 -13.59 2.08
C ALA A 247 -7.92 -14.57 1.93
N VAL A 248 -7.94 -15.42 0.91
CA VAL A 248 -8.98 -16.44 0.73
C VAL A 248 -9.01 -17.43 1.91
N LEU A 249 -7.83 -17.87 2.36
CA LEU A 249 -7.70 -18.78 3.50
C LEU A 249 -8.13 -18.14 4.84
N LEU A 250 -8.04 -16.82 5.00
CA LEU A 250 -8.61 -16.11 6.16
C LEU A 250 -10.11 -16.00 6.05
N ALA A 251 -10.63 -15.66 4.86
CA ALA A 251 -12.07 -15.57 4.65
C ALA A 251 -12.79 -16.89 4.95
N GLY A 252 -12.19 -18.03 4.60
CA GLY A 252 -12.73 -19.35 4.94
C GLY A 252 -12.80 -19.65 6.44
N ARG A 253 -12.04 -18.93 7.28
CA ARG A 253 -12.06 -19.10 8.75
C ARG A 253 -13.10 -18.21 9.45
N ASP A 254 -13.67 -17.23 8.75
CA ASP A 254 -14.70 -16.34 9.28
C ASP A 254 -15.80 -16.08 8.23
N PRO A 255 -16.79 -16.99 8.14
CA PRO A 255 -17.84 -16.91 7.14
C PRO A 255 -18.77 -15.70 7.29
N ARG A 256 -18.76 -15.01 8.44
CA ARG A 256 -19.67 -13.91 8.79
C ARG A 256 -18.94 -12.57 8.85
N GLY A 257 -18.33 -12.18 7.73
CA GLY A 257 -17.72 -10.84 7.53
C GLY A 257 -16.26 -10.85 7.08
N ALA A 258 -15.59 -12.00 7.13
CA ALA A 258 -14.20 -12.20 6.73
C ALA A 258 -13.26 -11.14 7.33
N HIS A 259 -13.26 -11.02 8.66
CA HIS A 259 -12.46 -10.03 9.37
C HIS A 259 -10.97 -10.23 9.12
N GLY A 260 -10.25 -9.14 8.85
CA GLY A 260 -8.80 -9.15 8.64
C GLY A 260 -8.34 -9.64 7.27
N THR A 261 -9.19 -10.26 6.47
CA THR A 261 -8.90 -10.69 5.08
C THR A 261 -8.36 -9.54 4.21
N ASN A 262 -8.86 -8.32 4.44
CA ASN A 262 -8.43 -7.15 3.68
C ASN A 262 -6.94 -6.81 3.84
N ALA A 263 -6.30 -7.17 4.96
CA ALA A 263 -4.89 -6.88 5.19
C ALA A 263 -3.98 -7.55 4.14
N PHE A 264 -4.23 -8.84 3.91
CA PHE A 264 -3.50 -9.62 2.91
C PHE A 264 -4.00 -9.35 1.49
N LEU A 265 -5.29 -9.09 1.29
CA LEU A 265 -5.83 -8.75 -0.03
C LEU A 265 -5.23 -7.43 -0.54
N PHE A 266 -5.25 -6.38 0.28
CA PHE A 266 -4.69 -5.08 -0.07
C PHE A 266 -3.17 -5.17 -0.31
N ALA A 267 -2.45 -5.90 0.55
CA ALA A 267 -1.03 -6.18 0.32
C ALA A 267 -0.82 -6.89 -1.03
N GLY A 268 -1.48 -8.03 -1.28
CA GLY A 268 -1.35 -8.76 -2.55
C GLY A 268 -1.62 -7.88 -3.77
N SER A 269 -2.67 -7.06 -3.73
CA SER A 269 -2.99 -6.11 -4.81
C SER A 269 -1.90 -5.06 -5.03
N VAL A 270 -1.33 -4.48 -3.97
CA VAL A 270 -0.24 -3.50 -4.08
C VAL A 270 1.04 -4.15 -4.62
N LEU A 271 1.39 -5.36 -4.17
CA LEU A 271 2.57 -6.06 -4.67
C LEU A 271 2.41 -6.42 -6.15
N LEU A 272 1.23 -6.86 -6.59
CA LEU A 272 0.94 -7.08 -8.00
C LEU A 272 1.06 -5.78 -8.81
N ALA A 273 0.62 -4.65 -8.26
CA ALA A 273 0.73 -3.35 -8.92
C ALA A 273 2.18 -2.90 -9.13
N LEU A 274 3.09 -3.28 -8.23
CA LEU A 274 4.52 -3.02 -8.34
C LEU A 274 5.25 -4.05 -9.23
N ALA A 275 4.86 -5.32 -9.16
CA ALA A 275 5.60 -6.43 -9.76
C ALA A 275 5.20 -6.72 -11.22
N LEU A 276 3.92 -6.64 -11.57
CA LEU A 276 3.45 -6.97 -12.93
C LEU A 276 4.08 -6.11 -14.04
N PRO A 277 4.30 -4.79 -13.85
CA PRO A 277 5.02 -3.98 -14.85
C PRO A 277 6.43 -4.52 -15.16
N LEU A 278 7.13 -5.09 -14.17
CA LEU A 278 8.46 -5.68 -14.38
C LEU A 278 8.40 -7.01 -15.14
N VAL A 279 7.34 -7.80 -14.93
CA VAL A 279 7.13 -9.06 -15.67
C VAL A 279 6.89 -8.80 -17.15
N VAL A 280 6.02 -7.84 -17.45
CA VAL A 280 5.61 -7.55 -18.83
C VAL A 280 6.57 -6.55 -19.52
N GLY A 281 7.47 -5.92 -18.76
CA GLY A 281 8.38 -4.88 -19.24
C GLY A 281 7.67 -3.55 -19.56
N SER A 282 6.38 -3.42 -19.25
CA SER A 282 5.62 -2.20 -19.43
C SER A 282 4.41 -2.12 -18.50
N THR A 283 4.07 -0.90 -18.09
CA THR A 283 2.97 -0.66 -17.16
C THR A 283 1.61 -0.92 -17.79
N LEU A 284 1.36 -0.49 -19.04
CA LEU A 284 0.05 -0.57 -19.67
C LEU A 284 -0.62 -1.95 -19.66
N PRO A 285 0.02 -3.03 -20.17
CA PRO A 285 -0.60 -4.36 -20.21
C PRO A 285 -0.79 -4.98 -18.82
N SER A 286 -0.12 -4.47 -17.78
CA SER A 286 -0.35 -4.93 -16.40
C SER A 286 -1.65 -4.38 -15.80
N LEU A 287 -2.12 -3.22 -16.26
CA LEU A 287 -3.27 -2.54 -15.66
C LEU A 287 -4.62 -3.27 -15.87
N PRO A 288 -4.92 -3.87 -17.04
CA PRO A 288 -6.10 -4.73 -17.20
C PRO A 288 -6.11 -5.92 -16.23
N VAL A 289 -4.94 -6.49 -15.93
CA VAL A 289 -4.83 -7.59 -14.95
C VAL A 289 -5.21 -7.08 -13.56
N LEU A 290 -4.74 -5.89 -13.16
CA LEU A 290 -5.14 -5.28 -11.89
C LEU A 290 -6.63 -4.92 -11.86
N ALA A 291 -7.20 -4.44 -12.96
CA ALA A 291 -8.65 -4.20 -13.08
C ALA A 291 -9.45 -5.52 -12.96
N ALA A 292 -8.92 -6.63 -13.47
CA ALA A 292 -9.53 -7.94 -13.32
C ALA A 292 -9.46 -8.44 -11.87
N VAL A 293 -8.33 -8.21 -11.19
CA VAL A 293 -8.19 -8.48 -9.74
C VAL A 293 -9.15 -7.60 -8.94
N ALA A 294 -9.32 -6.33 -9.30
CA ALA A 294 -10.27 -5.42 -8.67
C ALA A 294 -11.70 -5.96 -8.83
N PHE A 295 -12.11 -6.29 -10.04
CA PHE A 295 -13.42 -6.89 -10.29
C PHE A 295 -13.60 -8.21 -9.52
N GLY A 296 -12.61 -9.10 -9.53
CA GLY A 296 -12.63 -10.36 -8.77
C GLY A 296 -12.77 -10.13 -7.26
N ALA A 297 -12.06 -9.16 -6.69
CA ALA A 297 -12.20 -8.77 -5.29
C ALA A 297 -13.62 -8.26 -4.98
N SER A 298 -14.26 -7.55 -5.92
CA SER A 298 -15.66 -7.13 -5.75
C SER A 298 -16.64 -8.31 -5.72
N VAL A 299 -16.41 -9.34 -6.55
CA VAL A 299 -17.19 -10.58 -6.53
C VAL A 299 -16.99 -11.32 -5.21
N MET A 300 -15.74 -11.44 -4.74
CA MET A 300 -15.43 -12.06 -3.45
C MET A 300 -15.99 -11.26 -2.27
N SER A 301 -16.00 -9.93 -2.34
CA SER A 301 -16.55 -9.07 -1.29
C SER A 301 -18.03 -9.36 -1.00
N ALA A 302 -18.79 -9.66 -2.06
CA ALA A 302 -20.19 -10.04 -1.94
C ALA A 302 -20.36 -11.43 -1.33
N LYS A 303 -19.51 -12.40 -1.72
CA LYS A 303 -19.52 -13.76 -1.15
C LYS A 303 -19.12 -13.80 0.32
N TRP A 304 -18.16 -12.96 0.70
CA TRP A 304 -17.61 -12.91 2.06
C TRP A 304 -18.32 -11.92 2.98
N HIS A 305 -19.32 -11.20 2.46
CA HIS A 305 -19.98 -10.10 3.16
C HIS A 305 -18.98 -9.09 3.77
N SER A 306 -17.88 -8.80 3.05
CA SER A 306 -16.80 -7.94 3.55
C SER A 306 -16.76 -6.59 2.86
N GLY A 307 -17.18 -5.53 3.58
CA GLY A 307 -17.15 -4.16 3.04
C GLY A 307 -15.74 -3.62 2.82
N SER A 308 -14.75 -4.02 3.63
CA SER A 308 -13.36 -3.60 3.43
C SER A 308 -12.77 -4.14 2.13
N VAL A 309 -13.11 -5.38 1.75
CA VAL A 309 -12.66 -5.98 0.48
C VAL A 309 -13.28 -5.24 -0.71
N ARG A 310 -14.55 -4.82 -0.59
CA ARG A 310 -15.22 -3.98 -1.58
C ARG A 310 -14.54 -2.61 -1.72
N LEU A 311 -14.14 -1.98 -0.61
CA LEU A 311 -13.41 -0.71 -0.68
C LEU A 311 -12.05 -0.89 -1.39
N THR A 312 -11.33 -1.96 -1.09
CA THR A 312 -10.07 -2.28 -1.78
C THR A 312 -10.26 -2.52 -3.27
N SER A 313 -11.35 -3.18 -3.68
CA SER A 313 -11.65 -3.33 -5.11
C SER A 313 -11.84 -1.96 -5.79
N TYR A 314 -12.46 -1.00 -5.10
CA TYR A 314 -12.70 0.34 -5.67
C TYR A 314 -11.38 1.08 -5.83
N LEU A 315 -10.54 1.08 -4.80
CA LEU A 315 -9.21 1.69 -4.83
C LEU A 315 -8.34 1.10 -5.93
N LEU A 316 -8.38 -0.23 -6.12
CA LEU A 316 -7.58 -0.88 -7.15
C LEU A 316 -8.05 -0.54 -8.57
N GLN A 317 -9.36 -0.43 -8.78
CA GLN A 317 -9.90 0.01 -10.08
C GLN A 317 -9.54 1.47 -10.38
N ILE A 318 -9.65 2.35 -9.39
CA ILE A 318 -9.27 3.76 -9.52
C ILE A 318 -7.77 3.86 -9.82
N TYR A 319 -6.93 3.10 -9.11
CA TYR A 319 -5.50 3.02 -9.38
C TYR A 319 -5.22 2.62 -10.82
N ALA A 320 -5.87 1.56 -11.34
CA ALA A 320 -5.68 1.13 -12.72
C ALA A 320 -6.01 2.24 -13.74
N ALA A 321 -7.11 2.97 -13.52
CA ALA A 321 -7.51 4.07 -14.40
C ALA A 321 -6.57 5.29 -14.31
N VAL A 322 -6.13 5.67 -13.11
CA VAL A 322 -5.21 6.79 -12.90
C VAL A 322 -3.81 6.45 -13.41
N ALA A 323 -3.33 5.22 -13.20
CA ALA A 323 -2.06 4.77 -13.74
C ALA A 323 -2.06 4.75 -15.28
N LEU A 324 -3.18 4.34 -15.90
CA LEU A 324 -3.36 4.44 -17.35
C LEU A 324 -3.21 5.90 -17.80
N ALA A 325 -3.93 6.82 -17.16
CA ALA A 325 -3.87 8.25 -17.47
C ALA A 325 -2.44 8.79 -17.35
N ALA A 326 -1.74 8.46 -16.25
CA ALA A 326 -0.37 8.90 -16.00
C ALA A 326 0.63 8.40 -17.05
N VAL A 327 0.46 7.18 -17.55
CA VAL A 327 1.32 6.62 -18.61
C VAL A 327 1.00 7.25 -19.97
N VAL A 328 -0.28 7.35 -20.33
CA VAL A 328 -0.71 7.86 -21.65
C VAL A 328 -0.44 9.36 -21.80
N LEU A 329 -0.45 10.13 -20.71
CA LEU A 329 -0.11 11.56 -20.73
C LEU A 329 1.39 11.83 -20.98
N ARG A 330 2.27 10.84 -20.78
CA ARG A 330 3.72 10.98 -21.08
C ARG A 330 3.98 10.67 -22.56
N TRP A 331 3.83 11.69 -23.40
CA TRP A 331 3.89 11.59 -24.88
C TRP A 331 5.18 10.98 -25.44
N GLU A 332 6.31 11.14 -24.75
CA GLU A 332 7.63 10.69 -25.22
C GLU A 332 7.80 9.16 -25.26
N THR A 333 6.90 8.40 -24.63
CA THR A 333 7.04 6.95 -24.43
C THR A 333 5.79 6.17 -24.82
N MET A 334 4.94 6.69 -25.72
CA MET A 334 3.72 5.98 -26.13
C MET A 334 4.06 4.57 -26.62
N PRO A 335 3.62 3.51 -25.89
CA PRO A 335 3.78 2.15 -26.34
C PRO A 335 2.98 1.92 -27.62
N SER A 336 3.18 0.77 -28.27
CA SER A 336 2.47 0.44 -29.50
C SER A 336 0.96 0.72 -29.38
N PHE A 337 0.38 1.34 -30.41
CA PHE A 337 -1.03 1.76 -30.43
C PHE A 337 -1.97 0.64 -29.98
N SER A 338 -1.74 -0.58 -30.49
CA SER A 338 -2.53 -1.76 -30.17
C SER A 338 -2.51 -2.11 -28.68
N VAL A 339 -1.34 -2.07 -28.03
CA VAL A 339 -1.23 -2.38 -26.59
C VAL A 339 -1.97 -1.33 -25.77
N SER A 340 -1.85 -0.06 -26.14
CA SER A 340 -2.51 1.04 -25.41
C SER A 340 -4.03 0.98 -25.54
N VAL A 341 -4.56 0.74 -26.74
CA VAL A 341 -5.99 0.57 -27.02
C VAL A 341 -6.56 -0.65 -26.29
N VAL A 342 -5.91 -1.81 -26.39
CA VAL A 342 -6.36 -3.03 -25.70
C VAL A 342 -6.35 -2.84 -24.19
N SER A 343 -5.32 -2.17 -23.64
CA SER A 343 -5.22 -1.93 -22.20
C SER A 343 -6.30 -0.98 -21.71
N ALA A 344 -6.49 0.16 -22.38
CA ALA A 344 -7.51 1.14 -22.01
C ALA A 344 -8.93 0.56 -22.15
N GLY A 345 -9.20 -0.17 -23.24
CA GLY A 345 -10.48 -0.86 -23.45
C GLY A 345 -10.75 -1.95 -22.41
N GLY A 346 -9.74 -2.74 -22.05
CA GLY A 346 -9.84 -3.75 -21.00
C GLY A 346 -10.21 -3.15 -19.64
N ILE A 347 -9.54 -2.06 -19.24
CA ILE A 347 -9.83 -1.38 -17.96
C ILE A 347 -11.22 -0.74 -17.99
N ALA A 348 -11.60 -0.08 -19.10
CA ALA A 348 -12.92 0.53 -19.25
C ALA A 348 -14.04 -0.52 -19.17
N CYS A 349 -13.90 -1.64 -19.89
CA CYS A 349 -14.87 -2.73 -19.87
C CYS A 349 -15.01 -3.35 -18.48
N LEU A 350 -13.89 -3.72 -17.85
CA LEU A 350 -13.87 -4.27 -16.49
C LEU A 350 -14.43 -3.28 -15.46
N GLY A 351 -14.13 -1.99 -15.59
CA GLY A 351 -14.68 -0.93 -14.74
C GLY A 351 -16.20 -0.81 -14.87
N LEU A 352 -16.75 -0.85 -16.10
CA LEU A 352 -18.20 -0.84 -16.32
C LEU A 352 -18.88 -2.10 -15.76
N LEU A 353 -18.28 -3.28 -15.96
CA LEU A 353 -18.76 -4.54 -15.37
C LEU A 353 -18.75 -4.48 -13.84
N HIS A 354 -17.67 -3.95 -13.27
CA HIS A 354 -17.51 -3.77 -11.83
C HIS A 354 -18.54 -2.80 -11.25
N TYR A 355 -18.77 -1.66 -11.92
CA TYR A 355 -19.82 -0.72 -11.55
C TYR A 355 -21.21 -1.38 -11.57
N ARG A 356 -21.58 -2.02 -12.68
CA ARG A 356 -22.87 -2.73 -12.81
C ARG A 356 -23.05 -3.82 -11.75
N TRP A 357 -22.00 -4.58 -11.48
CA TRP A 357 -21.99 -5.60 -10.43
C TRP A 357 -22.29 -5.00 -9.06
N CYS A 358 -21.69 -3.86 -8.73
CA CYS A 358 -21.89 -3.18 -7.45
C CYS A 358 -23.30 -2.59 -7.32
N ARG A 359 -23.88 -2.05 -8.40
CA ARG A 359 -25.27 -1.55 -8.37
C ARG A 359 -26.29 -2.67 -8.17
N ASN A 360 -26.00 -3.87 -8.68
CA ASN A 360 -26.87 -5.04 -8.51
C ASN A 360 -26.72 -5.73 -7.14
N ARG A 361 -25.74 -5.33 -6.31
CA ARG A 361 -25.44 -5.96 -5.03
C ARG A 361 -25.11 -4.92 -3.97
N LYS A 362 -26.00 -4.73 -3.00
CA LYS A 362 -25.78 -3.80 -1.89
C LYS A 362 -24.53 -4.17 -1.08
N PRO A 363 -23.81 -3.19 -0.51
CA PRO A 363 -22.70 -3.48 0.39
C PRO A 363 -23.21 -4.15 1.67
N PRO A 364 -22.35 -4.90 2.38
CA PRO A 364 -22.71 -5.52 3.66
C PRO A 364 -23.08 -4.46 4.70
N ALA A 365 -24.25 -4.60 5.34
CA ALA A 365 -24.80 -3.64 6.29
C ALA A 365 -23.94 -3.45 7.55
N GLU A 366 -23.20 -4.50 7.95
CA GLU A 366 -22.35 -4.51 9.14
C GLU A 366 -20.99 -3.81 8.93
N SER A 367 -20.66 -3.41 7.69
CA SER A 367 -19.40 -2.71 7.42
C SER A 367 -19.37 -1.34 8.08
N ALA A 368 -18.30 -1.03 8.84
CA ALA A 368 -18.13 0.28 9.48
C ALA A 368 -18.11 1.45 8.49
N PHE A 369 -17.55 1.26 7.29
CA PHE A 369 -17.49 2.29 6.26
C PHE A 369 -18.88 2.55 5.65
N TYR A 370 -19.55 1.50 5.16
CA TYR A 370 -20.86 1.66 4.52
C TYR A 370 -21.98 1.97 5.54
N SER A 371 -21.88 1.56 6.80
CA SER A 371 -22.89 1.94 7.81
C SER A 371 -22.78 3.40 8.27
N ARG A 372 -21.57 3.98 8.30
CA ARG A 372 -21.32 5.30 8.88
C ARG A 372 -21.07 6.39 7.85
N ILE A 373 -20.29 6.09 6.82
CA ILE A 373 -19.76 7.06 5.86
C ILE A 373 -20.57 7.00 4.56
N ASP A 374 -20.75 5.80 3.99
CA ASP A 374 -21.35 5.65 2.67
C ASP A 374 -22.52 4.66 2.63
N LYS A 375 -23.66 5.06 3.21
CA LYS A 375 -24.86 4.21 3.35
C LYS A 375 -25.47 3.74 2.04
N SER A 376 -25.34 4.56 0.99
CA SER A 376 -25.91 4.28 -0.33
C SER A 376 -24.89 3.70 -1.31
N ASP A 377 -23.66 3.39 -0.87
CA ASP A 377 -22.57 2.96 -1.74
C ASP A 377 -22.30 3.97 -2.88
N PHE A 378 -22.38 5.27 -2.59
CA PHE A 378 -22.08 6.34 -3.54
C PHE A 378 -20.64 6.24 -4.06
N ALA A 379 -19.72 5.66 -3.29
CA ALA A 379 -18.34 5.41 -3.71
C ALA A 379 -18.23 4.57 -4.99
N ALA A 380 -19.22 3.75 -5.34
CA ALA A 380 -19.22 3.03 -6.61
C ALA A 380 -19.30 3.95 -7.83
N VAL A 381 -19.78 5.19 -7.68
CA VAL A 381 -19.72 6.20 -8.75
C VAL A 381 -18.27 6.46 -9.16
N ALA A 382 -17.31 6.39 -8.24
CA ALA A 382 -15.90 6.53 -8.56
C ALA A 382 -15.39 5.42 -9.50
N ILE A 383 -15.99 4.23 -9.46
CA ILE A 383 -15.69 3.13 -10.39
C ILE A 383 -16.21 3.47 -11.79
N LEU A 384 -17.43 4.03 -11.88
CA LEU A 384 -17.98 4.49 -13.16
C LEU A 384 -17.10 5.60 -13.74
N LEU A 385 -16.69 6.57 -12.92
CA LEU A 385 -15.76 7.63 -13.35
C LEU A 385 -14.41 7.06 -13.79
N ALA A 386 -13.86 6.07 -13.08
CA ALA A 386 -12.64 5.38 -13.49
C ALA A 386 -12.80 4.66 -14.84
N ALA A 387 -13.96 4.03 -15.08
CA ALA A 387 -14.26 3.38 -16.34
C ALA A 387 -14.40 4.39 -17.50
N LEU A 388 -15.09 5.51 -17.26
CA LEU A 388 -15.23 6.61 -18.21
C LEU A 388 -13.89 7.28 -18.51
N LEU A 389 -13.03 7.45 -17.50
CA LEU A 389 -11.68 7.97 -17.69
C LEU A 389 -10.86 7.06 -18.61
N SER A 390 -10.91 5.75 -18.40
CA SER A 390 -10.25 4.79 -19.28
C SER A 390 -10.83 4.77 -20.70
N ALA A 391 -12.16 4.89 -20.84
CA ALA A 391 -12.83 5.00 -22.14
C ALA A 391 -12.46 6.31 -22.87
N PHE A 392 -12.32 7.41 -22.14
CA PHE A 392 -11.86 8.68 -22.69
C PHE A 392 -10.45 8.54 -23.28
N PHE A 393 -9.50 7.96 -22.53
CA PHE A 393 -8.15 7.73 -23.07
C PHE A 393 -8.14 6.77 -24.26
N LEU A 394 -8.98 5.73 -24.24
CA LEU A 394 -9.18 4.84 -25.39
C LEU A 394 -9.59 5.63 -26.64
N LEU A 395 -10.66 6.41 -26.54
CA LEU A 395 -11.19 7.20 -27.66
C LEU A 395 -10.20 8.27 -28.12
N ARG A 396 -9.48 8.90 -27.18
CA ARG A 396 -8.44 9.87 -27.48
C ARG A 396 -7.31 9.24 -28.32
N MET A 397 -6.86 8.03 -27.98
CA MET A 397 -5.83 7.33 -28.74
C MET A 397 -6.33 6.95 -30.14
N ILE A 398 -7.57 6.48 -30.26
CA ILE A 398 -8.19 6.17 -31.55
C ILE A 398 -8.29 7.43 -32.42
N ALA A 399 -8.76 8.55 -31.85
CA ALA A 399 -8.85 9.83 -32.54
C ALA A 399 -7.48 10.31 -33.02
N GLN A 400 -6.43 10.19 -32.18
CA GLN A 400 -5.06 10.51 -32.57
C GLN A 400 -4.58 9.70 -33.76
N ARG A 401 -4.88 8.39 -33.77
CA ARG A 401 -4.48 7.50 -34.86
C ARG A 401 -5.22 7.83 -36.16
N ILE A 402 -6.51 8.15 -36.09
CA ILE A 402 -7.32 8.50 -37.27
C ILE A 402 -6.89 9.87 -37.83
N LEU A 403 -6.81 10.89 -36.98
CA LEU A 403 -6.43 12.25 -37.40
C LEU A 403 -4.99 12.32 -37.90
N GLY A 404 -4.09 11.54 -37.30
CA GLY A 404 -2.69 11.45 -37.74
C GLY A 404 -2.49 10.77 -39.09
N MET A 405 -3.51 10.10 -39.65
CA MET A 405 -3.43 9.57 -41.03
C MET A 405 -3.72 10.64 -42.09
N SER A 406 -4.41 11.73 -41.72
CA SER A 406 -4.92 12.72 -42.68
C SER A 406 -4.37 14.13 -42.50
N LEU A 407 -3.89 14.49 -41.31
CA LEU A 407 -3.47 15.86 -40.97
C LEU A 407 -1.96 16.00 -40.82
N ALA A 408 -1.45 17.18 -41.19
CA ALA A 408 -0.07 17.58 -40.91
C ALA A 408 0.15 17.80 -39.39
N PRO A 409 1.39 17.69 -38.87
CA PRO A 409 1.64 17.73 -37.42
C PRO A 409 1.13 18.99 -36.68
N ALA A 410 1.20 20.17 -37.31
CA ALA A 410 0.70 21.41 -36.72
C ALA A 410 -0.83 21.43 -36.61
N GLU A 411 -1.51 20.95 -37.65
CA GLU A 411 -2.97 20.85 -37.69
C GLU A 411 -3.49 19.73 -36.77
N LEU A 412 -2.72 18.65 -36.64
CA LEU A 412 -3.01 17.53 -35.75
C LEU A 412 -3.09 17.97 -34.29
N ASN A 413 -2.16 18.81 -33.81
CA ASN A 413 -2.19 19.29 -32.43
C ASN A 413 -3.45 20.12 -32.13
N ASN A 414 -3.80 21.03 -33.04
CA ASN A 414 -5.03 21.84 -32.94
C ASN A 414 -6.29 20.96 -32.96
N ALA A 415 -6.35 20.00 -33.90
CA ALA A 415 -7.46 19.05 -34.01
C ALA A 415 -7.57 18.11 -32.79
N MET A 416 -6.44 17.67 -32.24
CA MET A 416 -6.39 16.80 -31.06
C MET A 416 -6.78 17.48 -29.76
N GLN A 417 -6.65 18.80 -29.68
CA GLN A 417 -7.17 19.54 -28.54
C GLN A 417 -8.71 19.55 -28.58
N CYS A 418 -9.29 20.00 -29.69
CA CYS A 418 -10.75 20.04 -29.86
C CYS A 418 -11.41 18.65 -29.84
N SER A 419 -10.73 17.61 -30.33
CA SER A 419 -11.28 16.25 -30.34
C SER A 419 -11.55 15.72 -28.92
N GLN A 420 -10.78 16.15 -27.92
CA GLN A 420 -11.01 15.77 -26.53
C GLN A 420 -12.35 16.29 -26.01
N SER A 421 -12.66 17.56 -26.28
CA SER A 421 -13.96 18.16 -25.93
C SER A 421 -15.12 17.48 -26.66
N VAL A 422 -14.95 17.18 -27.95
CA VAL A 422 -15.95 16.44 -28.73
C VAL A 422 -16.22 15.06 -28.13
N ILE A 423 -15.16 14.31 -27.78
CA ILE A 423 -15.29 13.00 -27.13
C ILE A 423 -16.06 13.12 -25.80
N ILE A 424 -15.74 14.13 -24.98
CA ILE A 424 -16.40 14.37 -23.68
C ILE A 424 -17.91 14.67 -23.89
N ASN A 425 -18.24 15.60 -24.78
CA ASN A 425 -19.61 16.02 -25.04
C ASN A 425 -20.46 14.90 -25.67
N LEU A 426 -19.92 14.16 -26.63
CA LEU A 426 -20.61 12.99 -27.21
C LEU A 426 -20.80 11.88 -26.17
N SER A 427 -19.83 11.67 -25.28
CA SER A 427 -19.97 10.70 -24.18
C SER A 427 -21.07 11.12 -23.21
N ALA A 428 -21.21 12.41 -22.90
CA ALA A 428 -22.30 12.92 -22.07
C ALA A 428 -23.68 12.66 -22.71
N ILE A 429 -23.81 12.90 -24.02
CA ILE A 429 -25.02 12.57 -24.80
C ILE A 429 -25.37 11.09 -24.65
N VAL A 430 -24.41 10.19 -24.86
CA VAL A 430 -24.63 8.75 -24.71
C VAL A 430 -25.05 8.39 -23.28
N LEU A 431 -24.41 8.99 -22.27
CA LEU A 431 -24.74 8.76 -20.86
C LEU A 431 -26.15 9.24 -20.50
N ILE A 432 -26.59 10.40 -20.97
CA ILE A 432 -27.93 10.92 -20.66
C ILE A 432 -29.02 10.08 -21.35
N PHE A 433 -28.79 9.61 -22.59
CA PHE A 433 -29.69 8.66 -23.25
C PHE A 433 -29.75 7.33 -22.49
N PHE A 434 -28.61 6.80 -22.06
CA PHE A 434 -28.56 5.59 -21.26
C PHE A 434 -29.29 5.78 -19.92
N ALA A 435 -29.09 6.92 -19.25
CA ALA A 435 -29.78 7.25 -18.02
C ALA A 435 -31.29 7.28 -18.21
N GLN A 436 -31.78 7.88 -19.30
CA GLN A 436 -33.20 7.93 -19.65
C GLN A 436 -33.77 6.54 -19.94
N ALA A 437 -33.10 5.74 -20.77
CA ALA A 437 -33.56 4.41 -21.16
C ALA A 437 -33.71 3.46 -19.96
N TYR A 438 -32.84 3.60 -18.96
CA TYR A 438 -32.84 2.75 -17.75
C TYR A 438 -33.36 3.45 -16.49
N ASN A 439 -33.94 4.66 -16.62
CA ASN A 439 -34.43 5.50 -15.52
C ASN A 439 -33.43 5.63 -14.34
N ASN A 440 -32.13 5.75 -14.64
CA ASN A 440 -31.07 5.72 -13.63
C ASN A 440 -30.61 7.13 -13.25
N ARG A 441 -31.06 7.60 -12.08
CA ARG A 441 -30.73 8.95 -11.55
C ARG A 441 -29.24 9.17 -11.32
N GLU A 442 -28.50 8.12 -10.96
CA GLU A 442 -27.07 8.20 -10.69
C GLU A 442 -26.29 8.45 -11.98
N VAL A 443 -26.57 7.68 -13.04
CA VAL A 443 -25.95 7.87 -14.36
C VAL A 443 -26.33 9.23 -14.96
N ARG A 444 -27.57 9.69 -14.75
CA ARG A 444 -27.97 11.05 -15.13
C ARG A 444 -27.08 12.11 -14.48
N ASN A 445 -26.87 12.02 -13.17
CA ASN A 445 -26.05 12.99 -12.45
C ASN A 445 -24.59 12.96 -12.94
N VAL A 446 -24.08 11.77 -13.29
CA VAL A 446 -22.76 11.63 -13.92
C VAL A 446 -22.73 12.24 -15.32
N ALA A 447 -23.77 12.07 -16.13
CA ALA A 447 -23.87 12.72 -17.45
C ALA A 447 -23.76 14.25 -17.34
N ILE A 448 -24.54 14.84 -16.42
CA ILE A 448 -24.50 16.29 -16.13
C ILE A 448 -23.08 16.71 -15.71
N LEU A 449 -22.44 15.94 -14.82
CA LEU A 449 -21.05 16.22 -14.42
C LEU A 449 -20.08 16.18 -15.61
N VAL A 450 -20.21 15.20 -16.51
CA VAL A 450 -19.39 15.09 -17.71
C VAL A 450 -19.64 16.28 -18.65
N THR A 451 -20.88 16.75 -18.79
CA THR A 451 -21.21 17.96 -19.56
C THR A 451 -20.59 19.22 -18.97
N VAL A 452 -20.57 19.36 -17.63
CA VAL A 452 -19.87 20.48 -16.96
C VAL A 452 -18.35 20.43 -17.24
N ILE A 453 -17.73 19.24 -17.20
CA ILE A 453 -16.32 19.07 -17.58
C ILE A 453 -16.10 19.46 -19.05
N GLY A 454 -17.01 19.05 -19.94
CA GLY A 454 -17.01 19.45 -21.35
C GLY A 454 -17.10 20.95 -21.54
N ALA A 455 -17.98 21.64 -20.81
CA ALA A 455 -18.11 23.10 -20.82
C ALA A 455 -16.79 23.77 -20.45
N VAL A 456 -16.17 23.34 -19.34
CA VAL A 456 -14.89 23.87 -18.87
C VAL A 456 -13.82 23.70 -19.95
N ASN A 457 -13.76 22.52 -20.60
CA ASN A 457 -12.75 22.27 -21.63
C ASN A 457 -12.97 23.15 -22.88
N VAL A 458 -14.21 23.27 -23.34
CA VAL A 458 -14.56 24.07 -24.52
C VAL A 458 -14.30 25.56 -24.28
N PHE A 459 -14.80 26.12 -23.16
CA PHE A 459 -14.75 27.56 -22.92
C PHE A 459 -13.41 28.04 -22.37
N LEU A 460 -12.72 27.26 -21.55
CA LEU A 460 -11.45 27.68 -20.95
C LEU A 460 -10.22 27.21 -21.72
N TYR A 461 -10.29 26.11 -22.48
CA TYR A 461 -9.13 25.58 -23.19
C TYR A 461 -9.26 25.77 -24.71
N ASP A 462 -10.36 25.33 -25.31
CA ASP A 462 -10.47 25.35 -26.77
C ASP A 462 -10.58 26.77 -27.32
N LEU A 463 -11.46 27.62 -26.76
CA LEU A 463 -11.59 29.02 -27.21
C LEU A 463 -10.31 29.83 -27.10
N LEU A 464 -9.42 29.48 -26.16
CA LEU A 464 -8.18 30.23 -25.93
C LEU A 464 -6.99 29.74 -26.78
N ARG A 465 -7.02 28.50 -27.26
CA ARG A 465 -5.83 27.85 -27.86
C ARG A 465 -6.06 27.23 -29.23
N ALA A 466 -7.32 26.93 -29.58
CA ALA A 466 -7.66 26.29 -30.84
C ALA A 466 -8.24 27.31 -31.83
N HIS A 467 -8.07 27.04 -33.12
CA HIS A 467 -8.53 27.92 -34.19
C HIS A 467 -9.14 27.14 -35.35
N GLY A 468 -9.94 27.82 -36.17
CA GLY A 468 -10.51 27.27 -37.40
C GLY A 468 -11.62 26.24 -37.17
N LEU A 469 -11.78 25.33 -38.14
CA LEU A 469 -12.86 24.34 -38.16
C LEU A 469 -12.91 23.42 -36.90
N PRO A 470 -11.79 22.93 -36.33
CA PRO A 470 -11.83 22.12 -35.11
C PRO A 470 -12.50 22.84 -33.93
N LEU A 471 -12.28 24.15 -33.79
CA LEU A 471 -12.91 24.95 -32.74
C LEU A 471 -14.42 25.00 -32.92
N VAL A 472 -14.89 25.25 -34.15
CA VAL A 472 -16.33 25.29 -34.46
C VAL A 472 -16.99 23.95 -34.13
N ILE A 473 -16.35 22.84 -34.48
CA ILE A 473 -16.85 21.49 -34.18
C ILE A 473 -16.92 21.26 -32.65
N SER A 474 -15.91 21.71 -31.90
CA SER A 474 -15.91 21.60 -30.43
C SER A 474 -17.08 22.37 -29.80
N VAL A 475 -17.26 23.64 -30.16
CA VAL A 475 -18.36 24.48 -29.65
C VAL A 475 -19.73 23.91 -30.06
N LEU A 476 -19.87 23.47 -31.31
CA LEU A 476 -21.10 22.85 -31.79
C LEU A 476 -21.43 21.56 -31.01
N SER A 477 -20.43 20.73 -30.72
CA SER A 477 -20.63 19.48 -29.96
C SER A 477 -21.15 19.76 -28.54
N PHE A 478 -20.72 20.84 -27.91
CA PHE A 478 -21.22 21.27 -26.61
C PHE A 478 -22.65 21.81 -26.68
N GLY A 479 -22.95 22.64 -27.69
CA GLY A 479 -24.31 23.12 -27.95
C GLY A 479 -25.29 21.96 -28.17
N LEU A 480 -24.87 20.93 -28.90
CA LEU A 480 -25.66 19.72 -29.09
C LEU A 480 -25.87 18.95 -27.78
N ALA A 481 -24.81 18.75 -26.99
CA ALA A 481 -24.90 18.02 -25.72
C ALA A 481 -25.87 18.69 -24.74
N THR A 482 -25.74 20.01 -24.57
CA THR A 482 -26.63 20.80 -23.70
C THR A 482 -28.07 20.84 -24.18
N ALA A 483 -28.31 20.93 -25.50
CA ALA A 483 -29.66 20.87 -26.06
C ALA A 483 -30.32 19.51 -25.78
N VAL A 484 -29.60 18.41 -26.01
CA VAL A 484 -30.09 17.05 -25.72
C VAL A 484 -30.37 16.87 -24.23
N GLU A 485 -29.45 17.26 -23.37
CA GLU A 485 -29.65 17.18 -21.92
C GLU A 485 -30.86 17.98 -21.45
N SER A 486 -31.04 19.22 -21.93
CA SER A 486 -32.18 20.08 -21.59
C SER A 486 -33.52 19.41 -21.91
N VAL A 487 -33.65 18.82 -23.12
CA VAL A 487 -34.86 18.09 -23.53
C VAL A 487 -35.12 16.88 -22.64
N ILE A 488 -34.09 16.07 -22.35
CA ILE A 488 -34.24 14.85 -21.57
C ILE A 488 -34.57 15.15 -20.10
N LEU A 489 -33.86 16.11 -19.49
CA LEU A 489 -34.11 16.54 -18.12
C LEU A 489 -35.50 17.17 -17.97
N GLY A 490 -35.95 17.96 -18.94
CA GLY A 490 -37.31 18.52 -18.97
C GLY A 490 -38.40 17.43 -18.97
N ARG A 491 -38.20 16.33 -19.71
CA ARG A 491 -39.12 15.17 -19.68
C ARG A 491 -39.16 14.50 -18.30
N TRP A 492 -38.00 14.33 -17.66
CA TRP A 492 -37.91 13.74 -16.33
C TRP A 492 -38.55 14.58 -15.23
N GLN A 493 -38.45 15.91 -15.33
CA GLN A 493 -39.11 16.83 -14.40
C GLN A 493 -40.64 16.72 -14.51
N ARG A 494 -41.18 16.65 -15.73
CA ARG A 494 -42.63 16.45 -15.96
C ARG A 494 -43.16 15.13 -15.40
N LEU A 495 -42.36 14.06 -15.47
CA LEU A 495 -42.70 12.74 -14.92
C LEU A 495 -42.62 12.68 -13.39
N SER A 496 -41.91 13.61 -12.75
CA SER A 496 -41.69 13.63 -11.29
C SER A 496 -42.59 14.62 -10.55
N ALA A 497 -43.36 15.45 -11.28
CA ALA A 497 -44.34 16.33 -10.67
C ALA A 497 -45.51 15.49 -10.10
N PRO A 498 -45.87 15.63 -8.82
CA PRO A 498 -47.07 14.98 -8.31
C PRO A 498 -48.27 15.48 -9.12
N ALA A 499 -49.14 14.56 -9.53
CA ALA A 499 -50.42 14.92 -10.12
C ALA A 499 -51.09 15.86 -9.12
N GLN A 500 -51.20 17.14 -9.46
CA GLN A 500 -52.09 18.03 -8.72
C GLN A 500 -53.47 17.41 -8.83
N ASP A 501 -54.04 17.10 -7.66
CA ASP A 501 -55.43 16.69 -7.52
C ASP A 501 -56.30 17.66 -8.32
N ASN A 502 -56.81 17.17 -9.44
CA ASN A 502 -58.05 17.65 -10.00
C ASN A 502 -59.16 17.17 -9.06
N ALA A 503 -59.37 17.88 -7.95
CA ALA A 503 -60.51 17.72 -7.07
C ALA A 503 -61.11 19.10 -6.76
N GLY A 504 -62.33 19.34 -7.27
CA GLY A 504 -63.18 20.52 -7.03
C GLY A 504 -63.06 21.55 -8.17
N ALA A 505 -63.97 21.66 -9.14
CA ALA A 505 -65.42 21.83 -9.02
C ALA A 505 -65.80 23.00 -8.12
#